data_AF-A0A3D4ZQN1-F1
#
_entry.id   AF-A0A3D4ZQN1-F1
#
_cell.length_a   1.000
_cell.length_b   1.000
_cell.length_c   1.000
_cell.angle_alpha   90.00
_cell.angle_beta   90.00
_cell.angle_gamma   90.00
#
_symmetry.space_group_name_H-M   'P 1'
#
loop_
_entity.id
_entity.type
_entity.pdbx_description
1 polymer ?
#
loop_
_entity_poly.entity_id
_entity_poly.type
_entity_poly.pdbx_seq_one_letter_code
_entity_poly.pdbx_strand_id
1 'polypeptide(L)'
;MRLENCTSIEDGAGGFGFITGNRGDAAVTGTMVFDRCVVRRSASAGFLISDNPTHGCAITVKDCVIENAAADSPLQAPIMFMSRSGAADPVGNVAFSNVIVRDRLDRAPMQYVDGGGGVPLGGISGELIVVHDGGRETIALTHDVLASWMPQIALKQIPHVDISGMEFHPVADLPPTDTGAIRLARFRNAADLIAYATKGDTVEFTVRHGQVGKYAGSPVTVRVTSPTDEAVLDTSGEAFADTPMSFAASTTGTYRIRIDAGANWGQVADSSHPMLLTSAGQAIRLYLSPGDYYIWVPEKTADFGVRVFGEGTGEGVKATLIDPAGTVFEQVDNMAQTHQFEVSLPPGAQGQVWTLRLERPSQIAMEDHYVDIRGIPPLLAPSEGSLLKPVK
;
A
#
# COMPACT_ATOMS: atom_id res chain seq x y z
N MET A 1 22.00 -11.70 -15.50
CA MET A 1 23.01 -10.80 -14.94
C MET A 1 23.84 -11.55 -13.90
N ARG A 2 25.09 -11.15 -13.68
CA ARG A 2 25.95 -11.75 -12.67
C ARG A 2 26.81 -10.66 -12.02
N LEU A 3 26.89 -10.67 -10.70
CA LEU A 3 27.79 -9.86 -9.89
C LEU A 3 28.76 -10.82 -9.18
N GLU A 4 30.04 -10.63 -9.43
CA GLU A 4 31.10 -11.46 -8.82
C GLU A 4 32.12 -10.60 -8.11
N ASN A 5 32.62 -11.08 -6.96
CA ASN A 5 33.70 -10.44 -6.21
C ASN A 5 33.39 -8.96 -5.88
N CYS A 6 32.11 -8.62 -5.74
CA CYS A 6 31.67 -7.26 -5.41
C CYS A 6 31.70 -7.06 -3.89
N THR A 7 31.97 -5.84 -3.45
CA THR A 7 31.96 -5.48 -2.03
C THR A 7 31.18 -4.18 -1.83
N SER A 8 30.18 -4.21 -0.95
CA SER A 8 29.42 -3.05 -0.47
C SER A 8 29.72 -2.84 1.01
N ILE A 9 30.09 -1.61 1.39
CA ILE A 9 30.53 -1.25 2.75
C ILE A 9 29.87 0.06 3.13
N GLU A 10 29.21 0.09 4.29
CA GLU A 10 28.64 1.32 4.88
C GLU A 10 27.67 2.04 3.92
N ASP A 11 26.94 1.25 3.12
CA ASP A 11 25.91 1.78 2.25
C ASP A 11 24.81 2.45 3.08
N GLY A 12 24.46 3.69 2.74
CA GLY A 12 23.43 4.48 3.42
C GLY A 12 22.01 3.93 3.22
N ALA A 13 21.84 2.95 2.33
CA ALA A 13 20.61 2.19 2.10
C ALA A 13 20.89 0.68 2.32
N GLY A 14 20.41 -0.17 1.40
CA GLY A 14 20.64 -1.61 1.43
C GLY A 14 21.91 -2.02 0.67
N GLY A 15 22.49 -3.18 1.00
CA GLY A 15 23.70 -3.67 0.34
C GLY A 15 23.48 -4.08 -1.12
N PHE A 16 22.61 -5.07 -1.34
CA PHE A 16 22.13 -5.48 -2.66
C PHE A 16 20.61 -5.54 -2.66
N GLY A 17 19.98 -4.92 -3.67
CA GLY A 17 18.53 -4.97 -3.88
C GLY A 17 18.19 -5.52 -5.26
N PHE A 18 17.27 -6.47 -5.31
CA PHE A 18 16.61 -6.91 -6.55
C PHE A 18 15.12 -6.64 -6.42
N ILE A 19 14.64 -5.63 -7.13
CA ILE A 19 13.27 -5.11 -7.03
C ILE A 19 12.64 -5.16 -8.43
N THR A 20 11.55 -5.90 -8.59
CA THR A 20 10.84 -6.06 -9.87
C THR A 20 9.35 -5.74 -9.73
N GLY A 21 8.55 -5.95 -10.77
CA GLY A 21 7.11 -6.10 -10.61
C GLY A 21 6.74 -7.55 -10.25
N ASN A 22 5.59 -7.72 -9.60
CA ASN A 22 5.09 -9.03 -9.15
C ASN A 22 3.91 -9.56 -9.99
N ARG A 23 3.48 -8.86 -11.04
CA ARG A 23 2.32 -9.28 -11.85
C ARG A 23 2.63 -9.28 -13.34
N GLY A 24 2.13 -10.30 -14.04
CA GLY A 24 2.04 -10.34 -15.50
C GLY A 24 3.35 -10.01 -16.20
N ASP A 25 3.31 -9.05 -17.12
CA ASP A 25 4.46 -8.58 -17.89
C ASP A 25 5.45 -7.71 -17.09
N ALA A 26 5.08 -7.27 -15.88
CA ALA A 26 5.99 -6.56 -14.97
C ALA A 26 7.00 -7.51 -14.29
N ALA A 27 6.78 -8.83 -14.35
CA ALA A 27 7.72 -9.82 -13.87
C ALA A 27 8.97 -9.86 -14.78
N VAL A 28 10.14 -9.66 -14.19
CA VAL A 28 11.42 -9.79 -14.90
C VAL A 28 11.83 -11.26 -14.91
N THR A 29 12.08 -11.83 -16.09
CA THR A 29 12.53 -13.22 -16.24
C THR A 29 14.05 -13.29 -16.47
N GLY A 30 14.62 -14.51 -16.40
CA GLY A 30 16.04 -14.77 -16.63
C GLY A 30 16.75 -15.22 -15.36
N THR A 31 18.03 -14.88 -15.24
CA THR A 31 18.87 -15.34 -14.11
C THR A 31 19.70 -14.20 -13.55
N MET A 32 19.77 -14.13 -12.21
CA MET A 32 20.65 -13.24 -11.47
C MET A 32 21.55 -14.07 -10.55
N VAL A 33 22.87 -13.83 -10.59
CA VAL A 33 23.82 -14.54 -9.70
C VAL A 33 24.67 -13.54 -8.93
N PHE A 34 24.73 -13.73 -7.62
CA PHE A 34 25.69 -13.10 -6.71
C PHE A 34 26.70 -14.16 -6.29
N ASP A 35 27.97 -13.94 -6.57
CA ASP A 35 29.04 -14.92 -6.34
C ASP A 35 30.24 -14.26 -5.67
N ARG A 36 30.63 -14.74 -4.48
CA ARG A 36 31.77 -14.19 -3.72
C ARG A 36 31.60 -12.69 -3.41
N CYS A 37 30.37 -12.27 -3.16
CA CYS A 37 30.07 -10.88 -2.81
C CYS A 37 30.09 -10.66 -1.29
N VAL A 38 30.44 -9.46 -0.87
CA VAL A 38 30.50 -9.08 0.55
C VAL A 38 29.67 -7.83 0.78
N VAL A 39 28.81 -7.86 1.80
CA VAL A 39 28.08 -6.70 2.31
C VAL A 39 28.44 -6.49 3.77
N ARG A 40 28.86 -5.28 4.13
CA ARG A 40 29.21 -4.92 5.51
C ARG A 40 28.53 -3.63 5.93
N ARG A 41 27.88 -3.65 7.10
CA ARG A 41 27.38 -2.44 7.77
C ARG A 41 26.47 -1.56 6.90
N SER A 42 25.65 -2.16 6.05
CA SER A 42 24.60 -1.40 5.35
C SER A 42 23.60 -0.86 6.39
N ALA A 43 23.10 0.36 6.18
CA ALA A 43 22.12 0.99 7.05
C ALA A 43 20.80 0.21 7.09
N SER A 44 20.46 -0.46 5.98
CA SER A 44 19.30 -1.33 5.79
C SER A 44 19.75 -2.78 5.53
N ALA A 45 18.84 -3.64 5.07
CA ALA A 45 19.11 -5.04 4.75
C ALA A 45 20.32 -5.18 3.81
N GLY A 46 21.15 -6.18 4.07
CA GLY A 46 22.31 -6.47 3.25
C GLY A 46 21.91 -7.10 1.92
N PHE A 47 20.79 -7.83 1.92
CA PHE A 47 20.20 -8.41 0.73
C PHE A 47 18.68 -8.26 0.75
N LEU A 48 18.11 -7.55 -0.24
CA LEU A 48 16.68 -7.31 -0.37
C LEU A 48 16.17 -7.90 -1.69
N ILE A 49 15.16 -8.77 -1.59
CA ILE A 49 14.37 -9.24 -2.73
C ILE A 49 12.95 -8.68 -2.59
N SER A 50 12.55 -7.83 -3.53
CA SER A 50 11.19 -7.29 -3.54
C SER A 50 10.47 -7.62 -4.83
N ASP A 51 9.24 -8.10 -4.69
CA ASP A 51 8.28 -8.35 -5.78
C ASP A 51 8.70 -9.37 -6.83
N ASN A 52 9.85 -10.05 -6.73
CA ASN A 52 10.24 -11.10 -7.68
C ASN A 52 9.31 -12.32 -7.54
N PRO A 53 8.44 -12.60 -8.52
CA PRO A 53 7.54 -13.73 -8.41
C PRO A 53 8.29 -15.05 -8.58
N THR A 54 7.71 -16.16 -8.11
CA THR A 54 8.30 -17.51 -8.23
C THR A 54 8.55 -17.97 -9.66
N HIS A 55 7.81 -17.42 -10.63
CA HIS A 55 7.99 -17.65 -12.06
C HIS A 55 8.85 -16.57 -12.75
N GLY A 56 9.37 -15.61 -11.98
CA GLY A 56 10.21 -14.52 -12.45
C GLY A 56 11.69 -14.92 -12.55
N CYS A 57 12.58 -14.01 -12.18
CA CYS A 57 14.02 -14.18 -12.30
C CYS A 57 14.48 -15.26 -11.31
N ALA A 58 15.27 -16.22 -11.79
CA ALA A 58 15.93 -17.19 -10.94
C ALA A 58 17.17 -16.57 -10.31
N ILE A 59 17.19 -16.48 -8.97
CA ILE A 59 18.26 -15.80 -8.23
C ILE A 59 19.13 -16.84 -7.52
N THR A 60 20.44 -16.74 -7.66
CA THR A 60 21.41 -17.54 -6.91
C THR A 60 22.32 -16.63 -6.11
N VAL A 61 22.42 -16.87 -4.81
CA VAL A 61 23.37 -16.19 -3.91
C VAL A 61 24.33 -17.25 -3.39
N LYS A 62 25.61 -17.15 -3.78
CA LYS A 62 26.60 -18.15 -3.40
C LYS A 62 27.92 -17.56 -2.96
N ASP A 63 28.53 -18.22 -1.98
CA ASP A 63 29.84 -17.86 -1.44
C ASP A 63 29.90 -16.40 -0.93
N CYS A 64 28.75 -15.86 -0.50
CA CYS A 64 28.61 -14.46 -0.09
C CYS A 64 28.73 -14.28 1.43
N VAL A 65 29.05 -13.06 1.86
CA VAL A 65 29.07 -12.68 3.29
C VAL A 65 28.21 -11.45 3.51
N ILE A 66 27.29 -11.53 4.46
CA ILE A 66 26.48 -10.40 4.95
C ILE A 66 26.85 -10.20 6.42
N GLU A 67 27.40 -9.04 6.76
CA GLU A 67 27.98 -8.77 8.07
C GLU A 67 27.46 -7.45 8.64
N ASN A 68 26.75 -7.56 9.77
CA ASN A 68 26.18 -6.45 10.53
C ASN A 68 25.33 -5.49 9.66
N ALA A 69 24.52 -6.04 8.75
CA ALA A 69 23.53 -5.26 8.02
C ALA A 69 22.39 -4.83 8.94
N ALA A 70 21.79 -3.66 8.70
CA ALA A 70 20.69 -3.12 9.50
C ALA A 70 20.99 -3.11 11.02
N ALA A 71 22.25 -2.79 11.38
CA ALA A 71 22.76 -2.97 12.73
C ALA A 71 22.11 -2.05 13.78
N ASP A 72 21.50 -0.95 13.35
CA ASP A 72 20.81 0.02 14.19
C ASP A 72 19.27 -0.10 14.09
N SER A 73 18.76 -1.11 13.37
CA SER A 73 17.33 -1.38 13.18
C SER A 73 16.98 -2.78 13.67
N PRO A 74 16.71 -2.99 14.98
CA PRO A 74 16.49 -4.32 15.56
C PRO A 74 15.39 -5.14 14.88
N LEU A 75 14.35 -4.46 14.38
CA LEU A 75 13.19 -5.09 13.73
C LEU A 75 13.43 -5.48 12.26
N GLN A 76 14.61 -5.23 11.71
CA GLN A 76 14.93 -5.45 10.30
C GLN A 76 16.01 -6.52 10.12
N ALA A 77 15.71 -7.63 9.46
CA ALA A 77 16.70 -8.69 9.26
C ALA A 77 17.79 -8.34 8.23
N PRO A 78 18.99 -8.98 8.30
CA PRO A 78 20.05 -8.84 7.30
C PRO A 78 19.63 -9.22 5.88
N ILE A 79 18.74 -10.21 5.73
CA ILE A 79 18.15 -10.62 4.46
C ILE A 79 16.65 -10.36 4.52
N MET A 80 16.11 -9.66 3.53
CA MET A 80 14.70 -9.32 3.47
C MET A 80 14.04 -9.77 2.19
N PHE A 81 12.83 -10.30 2.35
CA PHE A 81 11.85 -10.43 1.29
C PHE A 81 10.76 -9.38 1.48
N MET A 82 10.19 -8.86 0.40
CA MET A 82 9.10 -7.89 0.47
C MET A 82 8.13 -8.04 -0.70
N SER A 83 6.83 -8.08 -0.42
CA SER A 83 5.79 -7.78 -1.40
C SER A 83 5.32 -6.34 -1.19
N ARG A 84 5.19 -5.56 -2.25
CA ARG A 84 4.58 -4.23 -2.18
C ARG A 84 3.07 -4.30 -2.35
N SER A 85 2.40 -3.20 -2.05
CA SER A 85 0.98 -3.03 -2.34
C SER A 85 0.68 -3.38 -3.80
N GLY A 86 -0.36 -4.19 -4.03
CA GLY A 86 -0.73 -4.67 -5.35
C GLY A 86 0.00 -5.92 -5.83
N ALA A 87 0.97 -6.46 -5.09
CA ALA A 87 1.49 -7.80 -5.34
C ALA A 87 0.36 -8.86 -5.24
N ALA A 88 0.50 -9.96 -5.98
CA ALA A 88 -0.47 -11.06 -5.98
C ALA A 88 0.18 -12.43 -6.15
N ASP A 89 1.32 -12.51 -6.85
CA ASP A 89 2.01 -13.77 -7.10
C ASP A 89 3.03 -14.06 -6.00
N PRO A 90 3.31 -15.36 -5.70
CA PRO A 90 4.24 -15.71 -4.63
C PRO A 90 5.63 -15.09 -4.82
N VAL A 91 6.19 -14.45 -3.80
CA VAL A 91 7.52 -13.80 -3.86
C VAL A 91 8.63 -14.82 -3.54
N GLY A 92 9.72 -14.81 -4.32
CA GLY A 92 10.92 -15.58 -4.00
C GLY A 92 11.75 -15.97 -5.23
N ASN A 93 11.86 -17.27 -5.52
CA ASN A 93 12.75 -17.86 -6.55
C ASN A 93 14.25 -17.63 -6.30
N VAL A 94 14.73 -17.96 -5.09
CA VAL A 94 16.09 -17.70 -4.63
C VAL A 94 16.73 -18.94 -4.02
N ALA A 95 17.93 -19.28 -4.48
CA ALA A 95 18.77 -20.34 -3.92
C ALA A 95 20.00 -19.75 -3.22
N PHE A 96 20.24 -20.17 -1.97
CA PHE A 96 21.37 -19.76 -1.14
C PHE A 96 22.37 -20.92 -0.97
N SER A 97 23.65 -20.68 -1.19
CA SER A 97 24.69 -21.71 -1.03
C SER A 97 25.94 -21.10 -0.40
N ASN A 98 26.39 -21.63 0.74
CA ASN A 98 27.57 -21.11 1.44
C ASN A 98 27.51 -19.58 1.69
N VAL A 99 26.35 -19.09 2.14
CA VAL A 99 26.16 -17.67 2.46
C VAL A 99 26.32 -17.48 3.96
N ILE A 100 27.29 -16.65 4.37
CA ILE A 100 27.56 -16.36 5.77
C ILE A 100 26.79 -15.12 6.20
N VAL A 101 25.95 -15.24 7.23
CA VAL A 101 25.30 -14.12 7.90
C VAL A 101 25.95 -13.95 9.27
N ARG A 102 26.67 -12.83 9.48
CA ARG A 102 27.19 -12.44 10.79
C ARG A 102 26.36 -11.27 11.30
N ASP A 103 25.67 -11.46 12.41
CA ASP A 103 24.87 -10.40 13.02
C ASP A 103 25.22 -10.27 14.50
N ARG A 104 25.42 -9.02 14.94
CA ARG A 104 25.64 -8.68 16.35
C ARG A 104 24.34 -8.67 17.15
N LEU A 105 23.19 -8.61 16.47
CA LEU A 105 21.87 -8.62 17.10
C LEU A 105 21.34 -10.06 17.15
N ASP A 106 20.74 -10.42 18.28
CA ASP A 106 20.05 -11.71 18.46
C ASP A 106 18.67 -11.66 17.77
N ARG A 107 18.62 -12.09 16.51
CA ARG A 107 17.42 -12.08 15.67
C ARG A 107 17.53 -13.08 14.51
N ALA A 108 16.40 -13.36 13.87
CA ALA A 108 16.37 -14.18 12.66
C ALA A 108 17.18 -13.52 11.52
N PRO A 109 17.94 -14.31 10.72
CA PRO A 109 18.75 -13.77 9.63
C PRO A 109 17.90 -13.35 8.41
N MET A 110 16.65 -13.79 8.35
CA MET A 110 15.70 -13.51 7.26
C MET A 110 14.39 -12.97 7.82
N GLN A 111 13.76 -12.06 7.08
CA GLN A 111 12.43 -11.53 7.40
C GLN A 111 11.63 -11.35 6.11
N TYR A 112 10.30 -11.45 6.23
CA TYR A 112 9.37 -11.09 5.18
C TYR A 112 8.46 -9.93 5.60
N VAL A 113 8.34 -8.94 4.72
CA VAL A 113 7.40 -7.83 4.85
C VAL A 113 6.33 -8.00 3.79
N ASP A 114 5.13 -8.39 4.23
CA ASP A 114 4.01 -8.62 3.33
C ASP A 114 3.14 -7.36 3.21
N GLY A 115 3.52 -6.45 2.30
CA GLY A 115 2.73 -5.28 1.95
C GLY A 115 1.58 -5.58 0.96
N GLY A 116 1.53 -6.80 0.40
CA GLY A 116 0.43 -7.24 -0.47
C GLY A 116 -0.77 -7.79 0.31
N GLY A 117 -0.56 -8.21 1.56
CA GLY A 117 -1.61 -8.69 2.46
C GLY A 117 -2.08 -10.09 2.11
N GLY A 118 -1.30 -11.08 2.55
CA GLY A 118 -1.47 -12.51 2.29
C GLY A 118 -0.72 -13.02 1.06
N VAL A 119 0.36 -12.34 0.63
CA VAL A 119 1.16 -12.81 -0.51
C VAL A 119 2.10 -13.92 -0.03
N PRO A 120 2.05 -15.12 -0.63
CA PRO A 120 2.87 -16.23 -0.17
C PRO A 120 4.34 -16.06 -0.57
N LEU A 121 5.24 -16.69 0.18
CA LEU A 121 6.62 -16.93 -0.24
C LEU A 121 6.73 -18.26 -0.98
N GLY A 122 7.67 -18.35 -1.93
CA GLY A 122 7.94 -19.61 -2.63
C GLY A 122 9.30 -19.68 -3.31
N GLY A 123 9.77 -20.91 -3.57
CA GLY A 123 11.02 -21.13 -4.28
C GLY A 123 12.26 -20.59 -3.55
N ILE A 124 12.22 -20.54 -2.22
CA ILE A 124 13.38 -20.20 -1.38
C ILE A 124 14.02 -21.51 -0.92
N SER A 125 15.32 -21.68 -1.17
CA SER A 125 15.99 -22.96 -0.92
C SER A 125 17.48 -22.81 -0.60
N GLY A 126 18.09 -23.89 -0.13
CA GLY A 126 19.52 -23.99 0.14
C GLY A 126 19.83 -23.85 1.63
N GLU A 127 20.92 -23.15 1.96
CA GLU A 127 21.42 -23.06 3.34
C GLU A 127 22.08 -21.71 3.64
N LEU A 128 22.04 -21.32 4.92
CA LEU A 128 22.78 -20.18 5.45
C LEU A 128 23.75 -20.67 6.53
N ILE A 129 24.88 -19.98 6.63
CA ILE A 129 25.83 -20.14 7.71
C ILE A 129 25.66 -18.96 8.65
N VAL A 130 24.99 -19.15 9.78
CA VAL A 130 24.74 -18.10 10.76
C VAL A 130 25.88 -18.08 11.77
N VAL A 131 26.43 -16.89 12.01
CA VAL A 131 27.49 -16.65 13.00
C VAL A 131 26.98 -15.65 14.02
N HIS A 132 26.85 -16.10 15.26
CA HIS A 132 26.38 -15.30 16.39
C HIS A 132 27.15 -15.70 17.65
N ASP A 133 27.57 -14.72 18.46
CA ASP A 133 28.30 -14.91 19.73
C ASP A 133 29.46 -15.93 19.69
N GLY A 134 30.22 -15.92 18.59
CA GLY A 134 31.34 -16.84 18.37
C GLY A 134 30.94 -18.27 17.96
N GLY A 135 29.65 -18.59 17.96
CA GLY A 135 29.07 -19.79 17.38
C GLY A 135 28.96 -19.69 15.85
N ARG A 136 29.01 -20.84 15.18
CA ARG A 136 28.81 -20.97 13.74
C ARG A 136 27.93 -22.19 13.47
N GLU A 137 26.78 -21.96 12.87
CA GLU A 137 25.81 -23.01 12.52
C GLU A 137 25.50 -22.95 11.02
N THR A 138 25.32 -24.12 10.39
CA THR A 138 24.80 -24.20 9.02
C THR A 138 23.35 -24.66 9.11
N ILE A 139 22.43 -23.82 8.62
CA ILE A 139 21.00 -24.00 8.74
C ILE A 139 20.42 -24.20 7.34
N ALA A 140 19.79 -25.36 7.12
CA ALA A 140 19.04 -25.63 5.90
C ALA A 140 17.73 -24.80 5.88
N LEU A 141 17.45 -24.13 4.76
CA LEU A 141 16.26 -23.34 4.53
C LEU A 141 15.06 -24.25 4.21
N THR A 142 14.65 -25.02 5.20
CA THR A 142 13.45 -25.86 5.16
C THR A 142 12.19 -25.02 5.34
N HIS A 143 11.04 -25.59 5.00
CA HIS A 143 9.74 -24.95 5.21
C HIS A 143 9.56 -24.44 6.64
N ASP A 144 9.89 -25.26 7.65
CA ASP A 144 9.64 -24.93 9.06
C ASP A 144 10.57 -23.81 9.56
N VAL A 145 11.83 -23.81 9.10
CA VAL A 145 12.77 -22.72 9.38
C VAL A 145 12.28 -21.41 8.76
N LEU A 146 11.87 -21.44 7.49
CA LEU A 146 11.37 -20.26 6.80
C LEU A 146 10.06 -19.76 7.44
N ALA A 147 9.14 -20.65 7.83
CA ALA A 147 7.91 -20.28 8.52
C ALA A 147 8.18 -19.67 9.90
N SER A 148 9.22 -20.13 10.61
CA SER A 148 9.64 -19.56 11.89
C SER A 148 10.29 -18.18 11.74
N TRP A 149 11.09 -17.94 10.70
CA TRP A 149 11.80 -16.67 10.49
C TRP A 149 10.95 -15.64 9.74
N MET A 150 10.09 -16.10 8.84
CA MET A 150 9.29 -15.28 7.92
C MET A 150 7.83 -15.72 7.98
N PRO A 151 7.16 -15.52 9.13
CA PRO A 151 5.75 -15.86 9.25
C PRO A 151 4.93 -15.07 8.24
N GLN A 152 4.07 -15.76 7.48
CA GLN A 152 3.15 -15.14 6.54
C GLN A 152 1.89 -14.68 7.26
N ILE A 153 1.36 -13.54 6.84
CA ILE A 153 0.10 -13.03 7.37
C ILE A 153 -1.03 -13.86 6.76
N ALA A 154 -1.79 -14.55 7.61
CA ALA A 154 -2.99 -15.25 7.20
C ALA A 154 -4.19 -14.29 7.31
N LEU A 155 -4.65 -13.78 6.17
CA LEU A 155 -5.84 -12.93 6.08
C LEU A 155 -7.00 -13.70 5.46
N LYS A 156 -8.22 -13.50 5.97
CA LYS A 156 -9.45 -13.94 5.30
C LYS A 156 -9.48 -13.34 3.90
N GLN A 157 -9.66 -14.20 2.90
CA GLN A 157 -9.76 -13.75 1.52
C GLN A 157 -11.13 -13.12 1.30
N ILE A 158 -11.15 -11.79 1.24
CA ILE A 158 -12.34 -11.00 0.92
C ILE A 158 -12.07 -10.33 -0.43
N PRO A 159 -12.85 -10.62 -1.48
CA PRO A 159 -12.56 -10.14 -2.83
C PRO A 159 -12.74 -8.62 -2.93
N HIS A 160 -12.08 -8.03 -3.94
CA HIS A 160 -12.42 -6.68 -4.37
C HIS A 160 -13.80 -6.65 -5.01
N VAL A 161 -14.54 -5.56 -4.78
CA VAL A 161 -15.76 -5.26 -5.52
C VAL A 161 -15.37 -4.41 -6.73
N ASP A 162 -15.62 -4.94 -7.92
CA ASP A 162 -15.50 -4.15 -9.15
C ASP A 162 -16.67 -3.17 -9.22
N ILE A 163 -16.35 -1.88 -9.32
CA ILE A 163 -17.34 -0.80 -9.39
C ILE A 163 -17.59 -0.31 -10.81
N SER A 164 -16.98 -0.96 -11.81
CA SER A 164 -17.20 -0.64 -13.22
C SER A 164 -18.67 -0.82 -13.59
N GLY A 165 -19.30 0.25 -14.08
CA GLY A 165 -20.72 0.25 -14.42
C GLY A 165 -21.68 0.29 -13.23
N MET A 166 -21.19 0.38 -11.98
CA MET A 166 -22.05 0.58 -10.82
C MET A 166 -22.59 2.01 -10.80
N GLU A 167 -23.89 2.13 -10.54
CA GLU A 167 -24.55 3.42 -10.31
C GLU A 167 -24.54 3.74 -8.81
N PHE A 168 -23.96 4.89 -8.48
CA PHE A 168 -23.91 5.39 -7.11
C PHE A 168 -24.78 6.61 -6.94
N HIS A 169 -25.46 6.70 -5.80
CA HIS A 169 -26.24 7.86 -5.40
C HIS A 169 -25.78 8.35 -4.03
N PRO A 170 -25.87 9.66 -3.75
CA PRO A 170 -25.68 10.16 -2.40
C PRO A 170 -26.56 9.41 -1.40
N VAL A 171 -26.02 9.12 -0.22
CA VAL A 171 -26.82 8.67 0.92
C VAL A 171 -27.67 9.87 1.37
N ALA A 172 -28.83 10.02 0.74
CA ALA A 172 -29.75 11.13 0.95
C ALA A 172 -30.12 11.28 2.44
N ASP A 173 -30.18 12.54 2.89
CA ASP A 173 -30.57 13.07 4.22
C ASP A 173 -29.45 13.67 5.08
N LEU A 174 -28.20 13.67 4.61
CA LEU A 174 -27.16 14.50 5.22
C LEU A 174 -27.05 15.79 4.40
N PRO A 175 -27.42 16.98 4.95
CA PRO A 175 -27.14 18.23 4.28
C PRO A 175 -25.64 18.28 3.96
N PRO A 176 -25.19 18.94 2.88
CA PRO A 176 -23.78 19.25 2.70
C PRO A 176 -23.35 19.96 3.97
N THR A 177 -22.65 19.25 4.86
CA THR A 177 -22.34 19.77 6.19
C THR A 177 -21.37 20.92 5.97
N ASP A 178 -21.92 22.11 6.14
CA ASP A 178 -21.25 23.41 6.08
C ASP A 178 -20.50 23.71 4.79
N THR A 179 -20.51 24.99 4.43
CA THR A 179 -19.63 25.63 3.43
C THR A 179 -18.13 25.57 3.80
N GLY A 180 -17.71 24.59 4.61
CA GLY A 180 -16.36 24.36 5.06
C GLY A 180 -15.67 23.35 4.16
N ALA A 181 -14.98 23.85 3.13
CA ALA A 181 -14.09 23.16 2.20
C ALA A 181 -13.96 21.63 2.38
N ILE A 182 -14.47 20.86 1.39
CA ILE A 182 -14.20 19.43 1.29
C ILE A 182 -12.70 19.26 1.11
N ARG A 183 -12.01 18.90 2.20
CA ARG A 183 -10.58 18.61 2.21
C ARG A 183 -10.39 17.12 2.23
N LEU A 184 -10.10 16.57 1.06
CA LEU A 184 -9.70 15.18 0.93
C LEU A 184 -8.36 14.95 1.62
N ALA A 185 -8.10 13.69 1.98
CA ALA A 185 -6.77 13.29 2.41
C ALA A 185 -5.72 13.65 1.35
N ARG A 186 -4.49 13.90 1.78
CA ARG A 186 -3.37 13.95 0.86
C ARG A 186 -3.07 12.52 0.41
N PHE A 187 -2.92 12.34 -0.88
CA PHE A 187 -2.52 11.08 -1.48
C PHE A 187 -1.11 11.19 -2.05
N ARG A 188 -0.44 10.05 -2.16
CA ARG A 188 0.91 9.93 -2.71
C ARG A 188 0.82 9.37 -4.13
N ASN A 189 1.63 9.92 -5.03
CA ASN A 189 1.64 9.59 -6.45
C ASN A 189 0.32 9.92 -7.14
N ALA A 190 -0.60 8.98 -7.27
CA ALA A 190 -1.86 9.19 -7.93
C ALA A 190 -3.01 8.75 -7.04
N ALA A 191 -4.17 9.37 -7.24
CA ALA A 191 -5.42 8.92 -6.64
C ALA A 191 -6.51 8.84 -7.72
N ASP A 192 -7.34 7.82 -7.57
CA ASP A 192 -8.60 7.71 -8.26
C ASP A 192 -9.70 8.15 -7.29
N LEU A 193 -10.56 9.05 -7.77
CA LEU A 193 -11.65 9.62 -7.02
C LEU A 193 -12.98 9.43 -7.75
N ILE A 194 -14.04 9.53 -6.98
CA ILE A 194 -15.40 9.50 -7.46
C ILE A 194 -16.17 10.73 -6.98
N ALA A 195 -16.91 11.34 -7.90
CA ALA A 195 -17.86 12.42 -7.62
C ALA A 195 -19.23 12.09 -8.22
N TYR A 196 -20.31 12.37 -7.52
CA TYR A 196 -21.66 12.36 -8.10
C TYR A 196 -22.03 13.79 -8.51
N ALA A 197 -22.53 13.95 -9.73
CA ALA A 197 -23.03 15.24 -10.23
C ALA A 197 -24.33 15.05 -11.02
N THR A 198 -25.20 16.04 -10.96
CA THR A 198 -26.43 16.10 -11.74
C THR A 198 -26.15 16.75 -13.09
N LYS A 199 -26.84 16.32 -14.14
CA LYS A 199 -26.77 16.96 -15.44
C LYS A 199 -27.03 18.46 -15.32
N GLY A 200 -26.11 19.26 -15.85
CA GLY A 200 -26.15 20.72 -15.82
C GLY A 200 -25.32 21.33 -14.68
N ASP A 201 -24.84 20.54 -13.72
CA ASP A 201 -23.95 21.02 -12.68
C ASP A 201 -22.60 21.42 -13.30
N THR A 202 -22.00 22.48 -12.76
CA THR A 202 -20.57 22.76 -12.96
C THR A 202 -19.83 22.26 -11.73
N VAL A 203 -18.95 21.28 -11.92
CA VAL A 203 -18.11 20.74 -10.85
C VAL A 203 -16.80 21.50 -10.86
N GLU A 204 -16.57 22.27 -9.80
CA GLU A 204 -15.34 23.02 -9.53
C GLU A 204 -14.58 22.39 -8.35
N PHE A 205 -13.25 22.31 -8.46
CA PHE A 205 -12.37 21.82 -7.40
C PHE A 205 -10.94 22.36 -7.56
N THR A 206 -10.18 22.40 -6.46
CA THR A 206 -8.77 22.82 -6.49
C THR A 206 -7.87 21.65 -6.18
N VAL A 207 -6.95 21.34 -7.11
CA VAL A 207 -5.89 20.37 -6.87
C VAL A 207 -4.68 21.09 -6.30
N ARG A 208 -4.32 20.75 -5.06
CA ARG A 208 -3.08 21.17 -4.41
C ARG A 208 -2.01 20.13 -4.64
N HIS A 209 -0.88 20.55 -5.21
CA HIS A 209 0.30 19.72 -5.38
C HIS A 209 1.40 20.19 -4.43
N GLY A 210 2.08 19.26 -3.76
CA GLY A 210 3.18 19.65 -2.88
C GLY A 210 4.31 18.63 -2.85
N GLN A 211 5.49 19.14 -2.50
CA GLN A 211 6.74 18.39 -2.60
C GLN A 211 6.89 17.35 -1.48
N VAL A 212 7.43 16.18 -1.82
CA VAL A 212 7.92 15.16 -0.89
C VAL A 212 9.45 15.16 -0.92
N GLY A 213 10.08 15.28 0.25
CA GLY A 213 11.53 15.31 0.37
C GLY A 213 12.21 16.31 -0.58
N LYS A 214 13.09 15.80 -1.45
CA LYS A 214 13.80 16.58 -2.48
C LYS A 214 13.39 16.19 -3.90
N TYR A 215 12.24 15.53 -4.08
CA TYR A 215 11.84 15.08 -5.40
C TYR A 215 11.55 16.26 -6.33
N ALA A 216 11.93 16.12 -7.60
CA ALA A 216 11.61 17.09 -8.61
C ALA A 216 10.09 17.17 -8.83
N GLY A 217 9.61 18.33 -9.25
CA GLY A 217 8.20 18.54 -9.60
C GLY A 217 7.94 18.22 -11.06
N SER A 218 6.87 17.49 -11.33
CA SER A 218 6.22 17.43 -12.64
C SER A 218 4.84 18.08 -12.54
N PRO A 219 4.28 18.61 -13.64
CA PRO A 219 2.89 19.02 -13.67
C PRO A 219 1.97 17.94 -13.11
N VAL A 220 1.00 18.33 -12.29
CA VAL A 220 -0.05 17.42 -11.82
C VAL A 220 -1.04 17.21 -12.96
N THR A 221 -1.33 15.96 -13.34
CA THR A 221 -2.28 15.69 -14.43
C THR A 221 -3.63 15.29 -13.84
N VAL A 222 -4.71 15.73 -14.50
CA VAL A 222 -6.08 15.46 -14.07
C VAL A 222 -6.89 14.99 -15.27
N ARG A 223 -7.47 13.80 -15.15
CA ARG A 223 -8.42 13.27 -16.12
C ARG A 223 -9.76 13.01 -15.46
N VAL A 224 -10.84 13.48 -16.07
CA VAL A 224 -12.21 13.21 -15.63
C VAL A 224 -12.94 12.43 -16.72
N THR A 225 -13.55 11.33 -16.33
CA THR A 225 -14.36 10.47 -17.19
C THR A 225 -15.82 10.50 -16.72
N SER A 226 -16.75 10.66 -17.65
CA SER A 226 -18.19 10.74 -17.41
C SER A 226 -18.79 9.38 -17.01
N PRO A 227 -20.06 9.35 -16.58
CA PRO A 227 -20.80 8.11 -16.36
C PRO A 227 -20.95 7.22 -17.60
N THR A 228 -20.73 7.78 -18.79
CA THR A 228 -20.81 7.08 -20.10
C THR A 228 -19.43 6.74 -20.66
N ASP A 229 -18.40 6.75 -19.83
CA ASP A 229 -17.00 6.46 -20.19
C ASP A 229 -16.34 7.48 -21.15
N GLU A 230 -16.92 8.68 -21.31
CA GLU A 230 -16.33 9.74 -22.14
C GLU A 230 -15.40 10.64 -21.33
N ALA A 231 -14.23 10.99 -21.86
CA ALA A 231 -13.35 11.97 -21.23
C ALA A 231 -13.97 13.38 -21.31
N VAL A 232 -14.21 14.02 -20.16
CA VAL A 232 -14.80 15.36 -20.05
C VAL A 232 -13.80 16.42 -19.56
N LEU A 233 -12.65 15.99 -19.04
CA LEU A 233 -11.50 16.84 -18.73
C LEU A 233 -10.22 16.02 -18.90
N ASP A 234 -9.21 16.58 -19.54
CA ASP A 234 -7.83 16.06 -19.57
C ASP A 234 -6.91 17.28 -19.58
N THR A 235 -6.33 17.61 -18.42
CA THR A 235 -5.59 18.85 -18.19
C THR A 235 -4.44 18.64 -17.22
N SER A 236 -3.60 19.65 -17.06
CA SER A 236 -2.50 19.66 -16.09
C SER A 236 -2.40 20.97 -15.34
N GLY A 237 -2.02 20.89 -14.07
CA GLY A 237 -1.60 22.02 -13.25
C GLY A 237 -0.09 22.13 -13.11
N GLU A 238 0.38 23.30 -12.70
CA GLU A 238 1.82 23.51 -12.44
C GLU A 238 2.29 22.67 -11.25
N ALA A 239 3.58 22.30 -11.26
CA ALA A 239 4.17 21.60 -10.15
C ALA A 239 4.19 22.49 -8.90
N PHE A 240 3.84 21.91 -7.75
CA PHE A 240 3.88 22.54 -6.43
C PHE A 240 2.98 23.78 -6.28
N ALA A 241 1.88 23.82 -7.03
CA ALA A 241 0.89 24.89 -7.00
C ALA A 241 -0.51 24.36 -6.66
N ASP A 242 -1.37 25.29 -6.25
CA ASP A 242 -2.81 25.09 -6.22
C ASP A 242 -3.36 25.39 -7.62
N THR A 243 -4.01 24.41 -8.25
CA THR A 243 -4.57 24.56 -9.60
C THR A 243 -6.09 24.38 -9.54
N PRO A 244 -6.87 25.43 -9.87
CA PRO A 244 -8.31 25.32 -10.00
C PRO A 244 -8.67 24.52 -11.26
N MET A 245 -9.64 23.62 -11.12
CA MET A 245 -10.15 22.74 -12.17
C MET A 245 -11.67 22.86 -12.22
N SER A 246 -12.24 22.71 -13.42
CA SER A 246 -13.69 22.63 -13.57
C SER A 246 -14.10 21.79 -14.79
N PHE A 247 -15.30 21.21 -14.70
CA PHE A 247 -15.98 20.58 -15.84
C PHE A 247 -17.49 20.71 -15.71
N ALA A 248 -18.21 20.63 -16.83
CA ALA A 248 -19.67 20.60 -16.85
C ALA A 248 -20.18 19.17 -16.90
N ALA A 249 -21.14 18.82 -16.03
CA ALA A 249 -21.76 17.51 -16.00
C ALA A 249 -22.79 17.38 -17.13
N SER A 250 -22.46 16.66 -18.21
CA SER A 250 -23.36 16.43 -19.35
C SER A 250 -24.45 15.39 -19.06
N THR A 251 -24.19 14.51 -18.09
CA THR A 251 -25.06 13.40 -17.67
C THR A 251 -25.10 13.30 -16.15
N THR A 252 -26.27 13.01 -15.57
CA THR A 252 -26.39 12.74 -14.13
C THR A 252 -25.72 11.41 -13.81
N GLY A 253 -24.88 11.38 -12.79
CA GLY A 253 -24.28 10.15 -12.28
C GLY A 253 -22.87 10.33 -11.77
N THR A 254 -22.12 9.24 -11.78
CA THR A 254 -20.79 9.12 -11.20
C THR A 254 -19.69 9.47 -12.19
N TYR A 255 -18.89 10.49 -11.87
CA TYR A 255 -17.70 10.88 -12.61
C TYR A 255 -16.46 10.29 -11.92
N ARG A 256 -15.56 9.70 -12.72
CA ARG A 256 -14.27 9.18 -12.24
C ARG A 256 -13.19 10.20 -12.51
N ILE A 257 -12.45 10.56 -11.48
CA ILE A 257 -11.40 11.59 -11.55
C ILE A 257 -10.09 10.93 -11.18
N ARG A 258 -9.12 10.94 -12.09
CA ARG A 258 -7.76 10.51 -11.79
C ARG A 258 -6.87 11.74 -11.68
N ILE A 259 -6.17 11.84 -10.56
CA ILE A 259 -5.17 12.88 -10.32
C ILE A 259 -3.81 12.21 -10.17
N ASP A 260 -2.84 12.58 -10.99
CA ASP A 260 -1.46 12.08 -10.92
C ASP A 260 -0.50 13.22 -10.52
N ALA A 261 0.02 13.13 -9.30
CA ALA A 261 1.00 14.02 -8.68
C ALA A 261 2.45 13.54 -8.85
N GLY A 262 2.71 12.51 -9.66
CA GLY A 262 4.04 11.97 -9.95
C GLY A 262 4.73 11.38 -8.72
N ALA A 263 5.98 11.74 -8.45
CA ALA A 263 6.69 11.30 -7.24
C ALA A 263 6.43 12.21 -6.03
N ASN A 264 5.32 12.95 -5.98
CA ASN A 264 4.97 13.88 -4.90
C ASN A 264 3.58 13.61 -4.31
N TRP A 265 3.07 14.50 -3.45
CA TRP A 265 1.73 14.36 -2.89
C TRP A 265 0.74 15.31 -3.56
N GLY A 266 -0.51 14.87 -3.70
CA GLY A 266 -1.64 15.64 -4.19
C GLY A 266 -2.77 15.69 -3.16
N GLN A 267 -3.67 16.67 -3.30
CA GLN A 267 -4.86 16.81 -2.48
C GLN A 267 -5.93 17.58 -3.27
N VAL A 268 -7.20 17.19 -3.15
CA VAL A 268 -8.30 18.10 -3.48
C VAL A 268 -8.53 18.98 -2.25
N ALA A 269 -8.08 20.23 -2.34
CA ALA A 269 -8.06 21.17 -1.22
C ALA A 269 -9.43 21.81 -0.97
N ASP A 270 -10.25 21.87 -2.02
CA ASP A 270 -11.63 22.34 -1.98
C ASP A 270 -12.42 21.75 -3.17
N SER A 271 -13.73 21.57 -2.99
CA SER A 271 -14.63 21.14 -4.06
C SER A 271 -16.05 21.61 -3.82
N SER A 272 -16.72 21.96 -4.93
CA SER A 272 -18.16 22.22 -4.99
C SER A 272 -19.03 20.98 -4.78
N HIS A 273 -18.47 19.77 -4.94
CA HIS A 273 -19.20 18.51 -4.84
C HIS A 273 -18.44 17.53 -3.94
N PRO A 274 -19.15 16.68 -3.17
CA PRO A 274 -18.54 15.54 -2.49
C PRO A 274 -17.67 14.71 -3.44
N MET A 275 -16.44 14.45 -2.99
CA MET A 275 -15.49 13.59 -3.68
C MET A 275 -14.95 12.55 -2.69
N LEU A 276 -14.84 11.31 -3.16
CA LEU A 276 -14.39 10.17 -2.36
C LEU A 276 -13.16 9.56 -3.02
N LEU A 277 -12.19 9.11 -2.22
CA LEU A 277 -11.10 8.27 -2.72
C LEU A 277 -11.66 6.87 -2.98
N THR A 278 -11.12 6.18 -3.99
CA THR A 278 -11.47 4.78 -4.24
C THR A 278 -10.24 3.89 -4.23
N SER A 279 -10.37 2.71 -3.61
CA SER A 279 -9.39 1.62 -3.73
C SER A 279 -9.74 0.62 -4.85
N ALA A 280 -10.62 1.01 -5.78
CA ALA A 280 -10.90 0.22 -6.97
C ALA A 280 -9.62 0.06 -7.82
N GLY A 281 -9.17 -1.18 -7.99
CA GLY A 281 -7.97 -1.53 -8.76
C GLY A 281 -6.68 -1.58 -7.93
N GLN A 282 -6.51 -0.71 -6.93
CA GLN A 282 -5.33 -0.66 -6.06
C GLN A 282 -5.62 0.00 -4.71
N ALA A 283 -4.80 -0.27 -3.68
CA ALA A 283 -4.91 0.41 -2.40
C ALA A 283 -4.74 1.94 -2.55
N ILE A 284 -5.51 2.70 -1.77
CA ILE A 284 -5.35 4.15 -1.67
C ILE A 284 -4.05 4.42 -0.92
N ARG A 285 -3.08 5.09 -1.57
CA ARG A 285 -1.83 5.52 -0.93
C ARG A 285 -1.98 6.93 -0.37
N LEU A 286 -2.03 7.04 0.94
CA LEU A 286 -2.17 8.28 1.69
C LEU A 286 -0.80 8.81 2.15
N TYR A 287 -0.70 10.13 2.28
CA TYR A 287 0.50 10.83 2.73
C TYR A 287 0.17 11.73 3.92
N LEU A 288 0.72 11.49 5.11
CA LEU A 288 0.53 12.35 6.30
C LEU A 288 -0.95 12.74 6.56
N SER A 289 -1.86 11.78 6.49
CA SER A 289 -3.31 12.02 6.46
C SER A 289 -4.08 11.29 7.57
N PRO A 290 -3.85 11.67 8.86
CA PRO A 290 -4.72 11.22 9.94
C PRO A 290 -6.11 11.87 9.80
N GLY A 291 -7.11 11.22 10.38
CA GLY A 291 -8.48 11.70 10.36
C GLY A 291 -9.50 10.58 10.41
N ASP A 292 -10.77 10.98 10.45
CA ASP A 292 -11.89 10.07 10.36
C ASP A 292 -12.36 10.01 8.91
N TYR A 293 -12.53 8.77 8.42
CA TYR A 293 -13.01 8.47 7.10
C TYR A 293 -14.21 7.55 7.20
N TYR A 294 -15.11 7.65 6.24
CA TYR A 294 -16.41 6.99 6.30
C TYR A 294 -16.58 6.03 5.13
N ILE A 295 -17.16 4.88 5.43
CA ILE A 295 -17.36 3.78 4.49
C ILE A 295 -18.83 3.39 4.52
N TRP A 296 -19.45 3.27 3.35
CA TRP A 296 -20.80 2.74 3.22
C TRP A 296 -20.75 1.22 3.05
N VAL A 297 -21.41 0.51 3.96
CA VAL A 297 -21.59 -0.94 3.86
C VAL A 297 -23.01 -1.22 3.34
N PRO A 298 -23.17 -1.76 2.11
CA PRO A 298 -24.49 -2.05 1.55
C PRO A 298 -25.27 -3.08 2.36
N GLU A 299 -26.60 -3.02 2.24
CA GLU A 299 -27.48 -4.08 2.72
C GLU A 299 -27.04 -5.46 2.22
N LYS A 300 -27.28 -6.50 3.01
CA LYS A 300 -26.97 -7.90 2.66
C LYS A 300 -25.48 -8.22 2.50
N THR A 301 -24.58 -7.28 2.82
CA THR A 301 -23.15 -7.59 2.99
C THR A 301 -23.01 -8.62 4.09
N ALA A 302 -22.44 -9.79 3.77
CA ALA A 302 -22.17 -10.84 4.76
C ALA A 302 -20.83 -10.60 5.46
N ASP A 303 -19.80 -10.27 4.67
CA ASP A 303 -18.45 -10.06 5.13
C ASP A 303 -17.83 -8.88 4.39
N PHE A 304 -17.06 -8.07 5.09
CA PHE A 304 -16.20 -7.05 4.48
C PHE A 304 -14.89 -6.92 5.25
N GLY A 305 -13.90 -6.31 4.58
CA GLY A 305 -12.59 -6.10 5.14
C GLY A 305 -12.09 -4.69 4.90
N VAL A 306 -11.37 -4.13 5.86
CA VAL A 306 -10.62 -2.89 5.68
C VAL A 306 -9.16 -3.18 6.01
N ARG A 307 -8.30 -3.05 5.02
CA ARG A 307 -6.85 -3.25 5.16
C ARG A 307 -6.16 -1.92 5.40
N VAL A 308 -5.22 -1.92 6.34
CA VAL A 308 -4.36 -0.77 6.67
C VAL A 308 -2.91 -1.22 6.85
N PHE A 309 -1.97 -0.42 6.36
CA PHE A 309 -0.52 -0.67 6.49
C PHE A 309 0.30 0.57 6.15
N GLY A 310 1.57 0.56 6.56
CA GLY A 310 2.56 1.56 6.19
C GLY A 310 3.41 1.17 4.97
N GLU A 311 4.40 1.98 4.65
CA GLU A 311 5.44 1.64 3.68
C GLU A 311 6.67 1.05 4.39
N GLY A 312 7.04 -0.18 4.02
CA GLY A 312 8.23 -0.85 4.56
C GLY A 312 8.16 -1.11 6.07
N THR A 313 9.31 -1.06 6.75
CA THR A 313 9.42 -1.32 8.21
C THR A 313 9.56 -0.06 9.05
N GLY A 314 9.74 1.11 8.43
CA GLY A 314 9.99 2.39 9.11
C GLY A 314 8.75 3.26 9.27
N GLU A 315 7.70 2.95 8.51
CA GLU A 315 6.46 3.73 8.47
C GLU A 315 5.27 2.84 8.79
N GLY A 316 4.24 3.42 9.40
CA GLY A 316 3.02 2.73 9.72
C GLY A 316 1.88 3.67 10.08
N VAL A 317 0.79 3.06 10.50
CA VAL A 317 -0.44 3.76 10.86
C VAL A 317 -1.04 3.14 12.12
N LYS A 318 -1.63 3.99 12.96
CA LYS A 318 -2.59 3.54 13.97
C LYS A 318 -3.98 3.65 13.36
N ALA A 319 -4.77 2.59 13.46
CA ALA A 319 -6.08 2.54 12.86
C ALA A 319 -7.11 2.01 13.85
N THR A 320 -8.29 2.62 13.83
CA THR A 320 -9.45 2.16 14.60
C THR A 320 -10.63 2.00 13.65
N LEU A 321 -11.24 0.82 13.62
CA LEU A 321 -12.52 0.62 12.95
C LEU A 321 -13.64 0.78 13.98
N ILE A 322 -14.60 1.65 13.68
CA ILE A 322 -15.72 2.02 14.56
C ILE A 322 -17.00 1.62 13.85
N ASP A 323 -17.87 0.92 14.59
CA ASP A 323 -19.15 0.40 14.12
C ASP A 323 -20.21 1.51 13.98
N PRO A 324 -21.38 1.22 13.40
CA PRO A 324 -22.44 2.21 13.19
C PRO A 324 -23.05 2.76 14.49
N ALA A 325 -22.82 2.11 15.64
CA ALA A 325 -23.26 2.59 16.95
C ALA A 325 -22.22 3.51 17.60
N GLY A 326 -21.09 3.77 16.95
CA GLY A 326 -19.97 4.54 17.49
C GLY A 326 -19.07 3.73 18.43
N THR A 327 -19.21 2.41 18.46
CA THR A 327 -18.40 1.52 19.28
C THR A 327 -17.14 1.11 18.52
N VAL A 328 -16.00 1.08 19.21
CA VAL A 328 -14.76 0.53 18.63
C VAL A 328 -14.95 -0.95 18.37
N PHE A 329 -14.94 -1.34 17.09
CA PHE A 329 -14.91 -2.73 16.67
C PHE A 329 -13.53 -3.32 16.96
N GLU A 330 -12.48 -2.64 16.52
CA GLU A 330 -11.08 -3.02 16.75
C GLU A 330 -10.15 -1.81 16.61
N GLN A 331 -9.00 -1.86 17.29
CA GLN A 331 -7.92 -0.87 17.17
C GLN A 331 -6.56 -1.57 17.07
N VAL A 332 -5.73 -1.08 16.15
CA VAL A 332 -4.34 -1.51 15.97
C VAL A 332 -3.40 -0.30 15.91
N ASP A 333 -2.13 -0.50 16.28
CA ASP A 333 -1.11 0.55 16.34
C ASP A 333 0.22 0.06 15.76
N ASN A 334 1.00 0.96 15.15
CA ASN A 334 2.27 0.66 14.49
C ASN A 334 2.14 -0.36 13.35
N MET A 335 1.04 -0.29 12.58
CA MET A 335 0.82 -1.19 11.46
C MET A 335 1.70 -0.81 10.27
N ALA A 336 2.92 -1.37 10.25
CA ALA A 336 3.82 -1.35 9.11
C ALA A 336 3.44 -2.43 8.08
N GLN A 337 3.10 -3.63 8.55
CA GLN A 337 2.58 -4.72 7.74
C GLN A 337 1.06 -4.65 7.61
N THR A 338 0.49 -5.35 6.61
CA THR A 338 -0.96 -5.40 6.41
C THR A 338 -1.70 -6.01 7.59
N HIS A 339 -2.55 -5.18 8.20
CA HIS A 339 -3.63 -5.63 9.06
C HIS A 339 -4.96 -5.53 8.30
N GLN A 340 -5.84 -6.52 8.48
CA GLN A 340 -7.20 -6.51 7.95
C GLN A 340 -8.19 -6.55 9.10
N PHE A 341 -9.01 -5.52 9.23
CA PHE A 341 -10.22 -5.59 10.04
C PHE A 341 -11.20 -6.52 9.33
N GLU A 342 -11.56 -7.64 9.97
CA GLU A 342 -12.43 -8.66 9.38
C GLU A 342 -13.82 -8.62 10.01
N VAL A 343 -14.78 -8.05 9.29
CA VAL A 343 -16.14 -7.86 9.82
C VAL A 343 -17.08 -8.88 9.19
N SER A 344 -17.74 -9.67 10.03
CA SER A 344 -18.86 -10.53 9.66
C SER A 344 -20.16 -9.93 10.20
N LEU A 345 -21.12 -9.71 9.31
CA LEU A 345 -22.41 -9.10 9.64
C LEU A 345 -23.52 -10.14 9.72
N PRO A 346 -24.52 -9.94 10.60
CA PRO A 346 -25.66 -10.82 10.67
C PRO A 346 -26.48 -10.76 9.36
N PRO A 347 -27.14 -11.88 8.96
CA PRO A 347 -28.05 -11.87 7.82
C PRO A 347 -29.13 -10.79 7.96
N GLY A 348 -29.36 -10.03 6.88
CA GLY A 348 -30.37 -8.98 6.85
C GLY A 348 -29.93 -7.64 7.47
N ALA A 349 -28.64 -7.46 7.77
CA ALA A 349 -28.08 -6.16 8.12
C ALA A 349 -28.47 -5.10 7.07
N GLN A 350 -28.95 -3.97 7.56
CA GLN A 350 -29.32 -2.82 6.75
C GLN A 350 -28.05 -2.09 6.26
N GLY A 351 -28.23 -1.18 5.29
CA GLY A 351 -27.14 -0.31 4.85
C GLY A 351 -26.67 0.56 6.02
N GLN A 352 -25.36 0.56 6.27
CA GLN A 352 -24.80 1.13 7.49
C GLN A 352 -23.48 1.85 7.23
N VAL A 353 -23.25 2.91 8.01
CA VAL A 353 -22.03 3.72 7.94
C VAL A 353 -21.03 3.22 8.96
N TRP A 354 -19.80 3.00 8.53
CA TRP A 354 -18.66 2.67 9.38
C TRP A 354 -17.62 3.77 9.32
N THR A 355 -16.88 3.96 10.42
CA THR A 355 -15.82 4.97 10.50
C THR A 355 -14.47 4.29 10.65
N LEU A 356 -13.56 4.60 9.73
CA LEU A 356 -12.14 4.28 9.82
C LEU A 356 -11.41 5.53 10.34
N ARG A 357 -10.91 5.46 11.57
CA ARG A 357 -10.04 6.49 12.14
C ARG A 357 -8.59 6.13 11.91
N LEU A 358 -7.84 7.02 11.28
CA LEU A 358 -6.40 6.91 11.09
C LEU A 358 -5.66 7.93 11.96
N GLU A 359 -4.60 7.47 12.61
CA GLU A 359 -3.81 8.25 13.55
C GLU A 359 -2.31 7.97 13.36
N ARG A 360 -1.50 8.88 13.90
CA ARG A 360 -0.06 8.67 14.00
C ARG A 360 0.22 7.45 14.90
N PRO A 361 1.06 6.50 14.47
CA PRO A 361 1.43 5.37 15.29
C PRO A 361 2.36 5.79 16.44
N SER A 362 2.38 4.99 17.51
CA SER A 362 3.07 5.39 18.74
C SER A 362 4.61 5.26 18.71
N GLN A 363 5.17 4.43 17.83
CA GLN A 363 6.60 4.07 17.83
C GLN A 363 7.32 4.36 16.51
N ILE A 364 6.62 4.32 15.38
CA ILE A 364 7.21 4.48 14.04
C ILE A 364 6.72 5.76 13.34
N ALA A 365 7.30 6.11 12.20
CA ALA A 365 6.84 7.26 11.44
C ALA A 365 5.46 6.99 10.82
N MET A 366 4.70 8.04 10.55
CA MET A 366 3.57 8.01 9.62
C MET A 366 3.96 8.97 8.51
N GLU A 367 4.27 8.46 7.34
CA GLU A 367 4.47 9.27 6.13
C GLU A 367 3.58 8.69 5.04
N ASP A 368 4.00 7.59 4.41
CA ASP A 368 3.20 6.80 3.49
C ASP A 368 2.46 5.67 4.22
N HIS A 369 1.15 5.59 3.98
CA HIS A 369 0.29 4.53 4.51
C HIS A 369 -0.87 4.28 3.57
N TYR A 370 -1.51 3.12 3.72
CA TYR A 370 -2.44 2.59 2.73
C TYR A 370 -3.77 2.21 3.36
N VAL A 371 -4.83 2.38 2.58
CA VAL A 371 -6.17 1.85 2.86
C VAL A 371 -6.65 1.04 1.67
N ASP A 372 -7.12 -0.17 1.91
CA ASP A 372 -7.67 -1.05 0.88
C ASP A 372 -8.96 -1.72 1.38
N ILE A 373 -10.08 -1.44 0.70
CA ILE A 373 -11.42 -1.84 1.13
C ILE A 373 -11.86 -3.09 0.33
N ARG A 374 -12.34 -4.11 1.03
CA ARG A 374 -12.69 -5.43 0.49
C ARG A 374 -14.15 -5.80 0.78
N GLY A 375 -14.81 -6.50 -0.14
CA GLY A 375 -16.16 -7.06 0.05
C GLY A 375 -17.33 -6.08 -0.09
N ILE A 376 -17.03 -4.78 -0.19
CA ILE A 376 -18.00 -3.68 -0.36
C ILE A 376 -17.46 -2.68 -1.39
N PRO A 377 -18.29 -1.75 -1.92
CA PRO A 377 -17.80 -0.67 -2.75
C PRO A 377 -16.63 0.06 -2.07
N PRO A 378 -15.44 0.13 -2.71
CA PRO A 378 -14.21 0.53 -2.05
C PRO A 378 -14.04 2.05 -1.96
N LEU A 379 -15.08 2.74 -1.48
CA LEU A 379 -15.16 4.20 -1.41
C LEU A 379 -14.83 4.70 0.00
N LEU A 380 -13.91 5.65 0.09
CA LEU A 380 -13.46 6.27 1.32
C LEU A 380 -13.88 7.75 1.32
N ALA A 381 -14.93 8.07 2.08
CA ALA A 381 -15.48 9.41 2.16
C ALA A 381 -14.79 10.27 3.24
N PRO A 382 -14.58 11.57 2.99
CA PRO A 382 -14.01 12.49 3.99
C PRO A 382 -15.01 12.92 5.08
N SER A 383 -16.31 12.67 4.87
CA SER A 383 -17.39 12.95 5.82
C SER A 383 -18.56 12.00 5.59
N GLU A 384 -19.40 11.80 6.61
CA GLU A 384 -20.64 11.01 6.47
C GLU A 384 -21.53 11.57 5.35
N GLY A 385 -21.67 12.90 5.29
CA GLY A 385 -22.51 13.57 4.28
C GLY A 385 -22.00 13.46 2.84
N SER A 386 -20.78 12.97 2.66
CA SER A 386 -20.19 12.73 1.34
C SER A 386 -20.40 11.29 0.85
N LEU A 387 -21.01 10.41 1.65
CA LEU A 387 -21.14 9.00 1.29
C LEU A 387 -22.00 8.78 0.05
N LEU A 388 -21.55 7.82 -0.75
CA LEU A 388 -22.28 7.29 -1.89
C LEU A 388 -22.66 5.84 -1.62
N LYS A 389 -23.89 5.47 -1.97
CA LYS A 389 -24.40 4.10 -1.92
C LYS A 389 -24.69 3.57 -3.33
N PRO A 390 -24.42 2.28 -3.61
CA PRO A 390 -24.85 1.66 -4.86
C PRO A 390 -26.38 1.56 -4.89
N VAL A 391 -26.98 1.70 -6.08
CA VAL A 391 -28.45 1.69 -6.24
C VAL A 391 -29.04 0.33 -6.62
N LYS A 392 -28.21 -0.64 -7.02
CA LYS A 392 -28.64 -2.02 -7.31
C LYS A 392 -27.57 -3.03 -6.96
#